data_AF-A0A8X7VN04-F1
#
_entry.id   AF-A0A8X7VN04-F1
#
_cell.length_a   1.000
_cell.length_b   1.000
_cell.length_c   1.000
_cell.angle_alpha   90.00
_cell.angle_beta   90.00
_cell.angle_gamma   90.00
#
_symmetry.space_group_name_H-M   'P 1'
#
loop_
_entity.id
_entity.type
_entity.pdbx_description
1 polymer ?
#
loop_
_entity_poly.entity_id
_entity_poly.type
_entity_poly.pdbx_seq_one_letter_code
_entity_poly.pdbx_strand_id
1 'polypeptide(L)'
;MERGWSNCGDQRIIVFTATNKEKLGSALLGAGGRIDVHIHMPNCTPDAFETLASNYLNITTHELFNEIKASILETEVSPAELAEQLLGCGPVDNVLERLVEFLAAKKVEKGKAQEA
;
A
#
# COMPACT_ATOMS: atom_id res chain seq x y z
N MET A 1 0.63 41.78 32.46
CA MET A 1 -0.24 40.61 32.74
C MET A 1 -0.52 39.96 31.40
N GLU A 2 0.32 38.99 31.05
CA GLU A 2 0.27 38.28 29.76
C GLU A 2 -0.91 37.31 29.79
N ARG A 3 -1.86 37.47 28.87
CA ARG A 3 -2.97 36.53 28.70
C ARG A 3 -2.47 35.36 27.88
N GLY A 4 -2.05 34.30 28.55
CA GLY A 4 -1.83 33.00 27.93
C GLY A 4 -3.12 32.51 27.28
N TRP A 5 -3.02 32.05 26.03
CA TRP A 5 -4.08 31.31 25.38
C TRP A 5 -4.25 29.98 26.10
N SER A 6 -5.38 29.79 26.79
CA SER A 6 -5.79 28.49 27.31
C SER A 6 -6.36 27.69 26.13
N ASN A 7 -5.57 26.75 25.61
CA ASN A 7 -5.98 25.79 24.60
C ASN A 7 -6.90 24.73 25.26
N CYS A 8 -8.19 25.02 25.37
CA CYS A 8 -9.19 24.06 25.80
C CYS A 8 -10.26 23.96 24.70
N GLY A 9 -9.98 23.18 23.67
CA GLY A 9 -10.88 22.99 22.53
C GLY A 9 -10.50 21.76 21.71
N ASP A 10 -11.10 20.62 22.07
CA ASP A 10 -11.46 19.54 21.16
C ASP A 10 -10.38 19.11 20.13
N GLN A 11 -9.37 18.40 20.62
CA GLN A 11 -8.32 17.83 19.78
C GLN A 11 -8.91 16.71 18.90
N ARG A 12 -9.02 16.95 17.59
CA ARG A 12 -9.48 15.96 16.60
C ARG A 12 -8.37 15.62 15.62
N ILE A 13 -8.17 14.32 15.36
CA ILE A 13 -7.35 13.83 14.26
C ILE A 13 -8.30 13.56 13.09
N ILE A 14 -8.04 14.18 11.94
CA ILE A 14 -8.83 13.98 10.72
C ILE A 14 -7.89 13.40 9.65
N VAL A 15 -8.23 12.22 9.12
CA VAL A 15 -7.44 11.53 8.09
C VAL A 15 -8.16 11.64 6.76
N PHE A 16 -7.48 12.20 5.76
CA PHE A 16 -7.95 12.23 4.38
C PHE A 16 -7.08 11.28 3.53
N THR A 17 -7.73 10.35 2.84
CA THR A 17 -7.07 9.46 1.88
C THR A 17 -7.46 9.87 0.47
N ALA A 18 -6.48 10.02 -0.43
CA ALA A 18 -6.71 10.39 -1.81
C ALA A 18 -5.83 9.58 -2.75
N THR A 19 -6.43 8.99 -3.79
CA THR A 19 -5.71 8.23 -4.82
C THR A 19 -4.91 9.15 -5.74
N ASN A 20 -5.36 10.38 -5.95
CA ASN A 20 -4.68 11.36 -6.79
C ASN A 20 -4.69 12.73 -6.09
N LYS A 21 -3.52 13.16 -5.62
CA LYS A 21 -3.34 14.42 -4.89
C LYS A 21 -3.61 15.64 -5.78
N GLU A 22 -3.34 15.57 -7.08
CA GLU A 22 -3.52 16.69 -8.02
C GLU A 22 -4.99 16.97 -8.33
N LYS A 23 -5.84 15.93 -8.24
CA LYS A 23 -7.30 16.07 -8.36
C LYS A 23 -7.97 16.54 -7.08
N LEU A 24 -7.25 16.57 -5.95
CA LEU A 24 -7.76 17.18 -4.74
C LEU A 24 -7.84 18.70 -4.99
N GLY A 25 -9.07 19.22 -5.10
CA GLY A 25 -9.29 20.63 -5.40
C GLY A 25 -8.47 21.54 -4.48
N SER A 26 -7.88 22.58 -5.08
CA SER A 26 -7.07 23.63 -4.42
C SER A 26 -7.67 24.17 -3.10
N ALA A 27 -8.99 24.07 -2.91
CA ALA A 27 -9.69 24.45 -1.69
C ALA A 27 -9.26 23.67 -0.43
N LEU A 28 -8.91 22.38 -0.53
CA LEU A 28 -8.49 21.57 0.64
C LEU A 28 -7.04 21.84 1.05
N LEU A 29 -6.19 22.24 0.10
CA LEU A 29 -4.76 22.49 0.32
C LEU A 29 -4.45 23.98 0.56
N GLY A 30 -5.35 24.90 0.19
CA GLY A 30 -5.04 26.33 0.08
C GLY A 30 -5.94 27.33 0.82
N ALA A 31 -7.16 26.97 1.25
CA ALA A 31 -8.09 27.94 1.84
C ALA A 31 -8.66 27.47 3.18
N GLY A 32 -7.79 27.27 4.17
CA GLY A 32 -8.15 27.09 5.59
C GLY A 32 -7.85 25.71 6.19
N GLY A 33 -7.56 24.68 5.38
CA GLY A 33 -7.16 23.36 5.84
C GLY A 33 -5.65 23.24 5.97
N ARG A 34 -5.12 23.22 7.20
CA ARG A 34 -3.73 22.82 7.44
C ARG A 34 -3.67 21.29 7.37
N ILE A 35 -2.92 20.77 6.41
CA ILE A 35 -2.47 19.38 6.46
C ILE A 35 -1.03 19.41 6.97
N ASP A 36 -0.85 19.07 8.25
CA ASP A 36 0.47 19.10 8.88
C ASP A 36 1.39 17.98 8.36
N VAL A 37 0.82 16.86 7.88
CA VAL A 37 1.58 15.69 7.42
C VAL A 37 1.02 15.14 6.10
N HIS A 38 1.89 15.04 5.09
CA HIS A 38 1.61 14.31 3.85
C HIS A 38 2.34 12.96 3.86
N ILE A 39 1.60 11.86 3.80
CA ILE A 39 2.14 10.51 3.67
C ILE A 39 1.82 10.00 2.26
N HIS A 40 2.86 9.73 1.47
CA HIS A 40 2.71 9.05 0.19
C HIS A 40 2.66 7.55 0.43
N MET A 41 1.60 6.87 -0.04
CA MET A 41 1.46 5.41 0.03
C MET A 41 1.77 4.81 -1.34
N PRO A 42 3.04 4.46 -1.63
CA PRO A 42 3.40 3.87 -2.91
C PRO A 42 2.86 2.44 -3.05
N ASN A 43 2.95 1.92 -4.29
CA ASN A 43 2.76 0.50 -4.55
C ASN A 43 3.78 -0.35 -3.76
N CYS A 44 3.47 -1.64 -3.64
CA CYS A 44 4.26 -2.56 -2.84
C CYS A 44 5.67 -2.73 -3.41
N THR A 45 6.66 -2.69 -2.53
CA THR A 45 8.05 -2.99 -2.85
C THR A 45 8.40 -4.42 -2.42
N PRO A 46 9.47 -5.01 -2.95
CA PRO A 46 9.99 -6.30 -2.47
C PRO A 46 10.16 -6.36 -0.95
N ASP A 47 10.72 -5.32 -0.33
CA ASP A 47 10.86 -5.21 1.13
C ASP A 47 9.51 -5.18 1.86
N ALA A 48 8.51 -4.49 1.29
CA ALA A 48 7.18 -4.47 1.86
C ALA A 48 6.54 -5.86 1.81
N PHE A 49 6.73 -6.62 0.73
CA PHE A 49 6.31 -8.01 0.67
C PHE A 49 6.98 -8.88 1.74
N GLU A 50 8.30 -8.75 1.95
CA GLU A 50 8.98 -9.51 3.01
C GLU A 50 8.41 -9.21 4.39
N THR A 51 8.09 -7.94 4.65
CA THR A 51 7.44 -7.52 5.88
C THR A 51 6.04 -8.15 6.01
N LEU A 52 5.25 -8.15 4.95
CA LEU A 52 3.91 -8.78 4.95
C LEU A 52 4.01 -10.30 5.14
N ALA A 53 4.93 -10.98 4.46
CA ALA A 53 5.13 -12.41 4.57
C ALA A 53 5.59 -12.80 5.99
N SER A 54 6.49 -12.03 6.60
CA SER A 54 6.88 -12.22 7.99
C SER A 54 5.73 -11.97 8.97
N ASN A 55 4.86 -10.99 8.69
CA ASN A 55 3.76 -10.64 9.60
C ASN A 55 2.57 -11.62 9.51
N TYR A 56 2.22 -12.09 8.32
CA TYR A 56 1.03 -12.94 8.10
C TYR A 56 1.34 -14.43 8.10
N LEU A 57 2.47 -14.83 7.52
CA LEU A 57 2.83 -16.23 7.34
C LEU A 57 3.97 -16.66 8.28
N ASN A 58 4.54 -15.72 9.02
CA ASN A 58 5.61 -15.96 9.99
C ASN A 58 6.86 -16.61 9.37
N ILE A 59 7.11 -16.35 8.09
CA ILE A 59 8.26 -16.82 7.30
C ILE A 59 9.13 -15.66 6.82
N THR A 60 10.43 -15.89 6.76
CA THR A 60 11.41 -14.90 6.30
C THR A 60 12.07 -15.28 4.97
N THR A 61 11.98 -16.55 4.58
CA THR A 61 12.62 -17.08 3.37
C THR A 61 11.78 -18.19 2.76
N HIS A 62 11.68 -18.19 1.43
CA HIS A 62 11.05 -19.25 0.65
C HIS A 62 11.69 -19.29 -0.74
N GLU A 63 11.66 -20.43 -1.42
CA GLU A 63 12.20 -20.56 -2.79
C GLU A 63 11.49 -19.61 -3.78
N LEU A 64 10.18 -19.44 -3.64
CA LEU A 64 9.35 -18.55 -4.45
C LEU A 64 9.54 -17.05 -4.15
N PHE A 65 10.25 -16.66 -3.08
CA PHE A 65 10.39 -15.23 -2.74
C PHE A 65 11.10 -14.45 -3.85
N ASN A 66 12.14 -15.02 -4.46
CA ASN A 66 12.87 -14.33 -5.53
C ASN A 66 11.96 -14.06 -6.74
N GLU A 67 11.14 -15.03 -7.12
CA GLU A 67 10.18 -14.91 -8.22
C GLU A 67 9.07 -13.89 -7.90
N ILE A 68 8.54 -13.91 -6.68
CA ILE A 68 7.53 -12.96 -6.22
C ILE A 68 8.09 -11.53 -6.21
N LYS A 69 9.28 -11.33 -5.64
CA LYS A 69 9.95 -10.02 -5.61
C LYS A 69 10.20 -9.47 -7.01
N ALA A 70 10.69 -10.31 -7.93
CA ALA A 70 10.86 -9.93 -9.33
C ALA A 70 9.51 -9.52 -9.96
N SER A 71 8.46 -10.29 -9.70
CA SER A 71 7.14 -10.02 -10.24
C SER A 71 6.50 -8.76 -9.68
N ILE A 72 6.75 -8.42 -8.41
CA ILE A 72 6.32 -7.16 -7.78
C ILE A 72 7.05 -5.96 -8.39
N LEU A 73 8.31 -6.09 -8.83
CA LEU A 73 9.02 -4.99 -9.50
C LEU A 73 8.43 -4.68 -10.88
N GLU A 74 7.91 -5.71 -11.55
CA GLU A 74 7.33 -5.57 -12.89
C GLU A 74 5.83 -5.21 -12.87
N THR A 75 5.15 -5.40 -11.73
CA THR A 75 3.71 -5.15 -11.58
C THR A 75 3.42 -4.04 -10.58
N GLU A 76 2.39 -3.24 -10.84
CA GLU A 76 1.91 -2.27 -9.86
C GLU A 76 0.86 -2.93 -8.98
N VAL A 77 1.33 -3.52 -7.87
CA VAL A 77 0.48 -4.16 -6.86
C VAL A 77 0.43 -3.29 -5.62
N SER A 78 -0.75 -3.10 -5.05
CA SER A 78 -0.89 -2.40 -3.78
C SER A 78 -0.58 -3.37 -2.60
N PRO A 79 -0.05 -2.85 -1.48
CA PRO A 79 0.14 -3.66 -0.27
C PRO A 79 -1.14 -4.36 0.22
N ALA A 80 -2.30 -3.75 0.00
CA ALA A 80 -3.60 -4.31 0.39
C ALA A 80 -3.97 -5.55 -0.44
N GLU A 81 -3.79 -5.50 -1.77
CA GLU A 81 -4.01 -6.67 -2.63
C GLU A 81 -3.07 -7.82 -2.28
N LEU A 82 -1.79 -7.51 -2.00
CA LEU A 82 -0.82 -8.51 -1.54
C LEU A 82 -1.24 -9.14 -0.21
N ALA A 83 -1.64 -8.31 0.75
CA ALA A 83 -2.10 -8.80 2.05
C ALA A 83 -3.33 -9.70 1.91
N GLU A 84 -4.27 -9.37 1.03
CA GLU A 84 -5.44 -10.22 0.75
C GLU A 84 -5.02 -11.60 0.22
N GLN A 85 -4.04 -11.66 -0.69
CA GLN A 85 -3.52 -12.93 -1.18
C GLN A 85 -2.80 -13.73 -0.08
N LEU A 86 -2.02 -13.06 0.77
CA LEU A 86 -1.28 -13.67 1.88
C LEU A 86 -2.19 -14.15 3.02
N LEU A 87 -3.36 -13.53 3.21
CA LEU A 87 -4.38 -13.93 4.18
C LEU A 87 -5.19 -15.16 3.73
N GLY A 88 -4.82 -15.78 2.61
CA GLY A 88 -5.44 -17.02 2.15
C GLY A 88 -5.38 -18.13 3.18
N CYS A 89 -6.47 -18.89 3.31
CA CYS A 89 -6.50 -20.09 4.12
C CYS A 89 -5.82 -21.24 3.37
N GLY A 90 -4.77 -21.82 3.95
CA GLY A 90 -4.04 -22.95 3.38
C GLY A 90 -2.61 -23.07 3.91
N PRO A 91 -1.87 -24.12 3.49
CA PRO A 91 -0.43 -24.18 3.73
C PRO A 91 0.28 -23.02 3.01
N VAL A 92 1.40 -22.58 3.59
CA VAL A 92 2.20 -21.45 3.10
C VAL A 92 2.58 -21.62 1.62
N ASP A 93 2.94 -22.83 1.21
CA ASP A 93 3.32 -23.14 -0.17
C ASP A 93 2.19 -22.80 -1.15
N ASN A 94 0.96 -23.27 -0.87
CA ASN A 94 -0.21 -22.98 -1.71
C ASN A 94 -0.55 -21.48 -1.75
N VAL A 95 -0.35 -20.77 -0.63
CA VAL A 95 -0.59 -19.32 -0.57
C VAL A 95 0.40 -18.57 -1.46
N LEU A 96 1.67 -18.97 -1.44
CA LEU A 96 2.72 -18.37 -2.27
C LEU A 96 2.58 -18.74 -3.75
N GLU A 97 2.23 -19.98 -4.08
CA GLU A 97 1.93 -20.39 -5.46
C GLU A 97 0.77 -19.58 -6.03
N ARG A 98 -0.33 -19.45 -5.28
CA ARG A 98 -1.48 -18.63 -5.68
C ARG A 98 -1.09 -17.16 -5.87
N LEU A 99 -0.18 -16.65 -5.04
CA LEU A 99 0.33 -15.29 -5.18
C LEU A 99 1.15 -15.12 -6.47
N VAL A 100 1.98 -16.11 -6.85
CA VAL A 100 2.70 -16.11 -8.13
C VAL A 100 1.74 -16.10 -9.30
N GLU A 101 0.69 -16.94 -9.27
CA GLU A 101 -0.34 -16.97 -10.32
C GLU A 101 -1.06 -15.62 -10.43
N PHE A 102 -1.43 -15.01 -9.31
CA PHE A 102 -2.05 -13.69 -9.26
C PHE A 102 -1.16 -12.61 -9.88
N LEU A 103 0.13 -12.59 -9.52
CA LEU A 103 1.09 -11.63 -10.06
C LEU A 103 1.33 -11.86 -11.56
N ALA A 104 1.39 -13.12 -12.01
CA ALA A 104 1.51 -13.47 -13.42
C ALA A 104 0.30 -13.02 -14.24
N ALA A 105 -0.92 -13.23 -13.72
CA ALA A 105 -2.14 -12.73 -14.37
C ALA A 105 -2.14 -11.21 -14.50
N LYS A 106 -1.71 -10.50 -13.45
CA LYS A 106 -1.66 -9.02 -13.45
C LYS A 106 -0.59 -8.46 -14.40
N LYS A 107 0.53 -9.18 -14.61
CA LYS A 107 1.51 -8.84 -15.68
C LYS A 107 0.86 -8.85 -17.06
N VAL A 108 0.05 -9.87 -17.36
CA VAL A 108 -0.62 -10.01 -18.67
C VAL A 108 -1.64 -8.89 -18.91
N GLU A 109 -2.40 -8.50 -17.87
CA GLU A 109 -3.35 -7.39 -17.99
C GLU A 109 -2.67 -6.04 -18.26
N LYS A 110 -1.52 -5.80 -17.63
CA LYS A 110 -0.71 -4.60 -17.87
C LYS A 110 -0.19 -4.51 -19.31
N GLY A 111 0.25 -5.64 -19.87
CA GLY A 111 0.71 -5.71 -21.26
C GLY A 111 -0.38 -5.33 -22.27
N LYS A 112 -1.63 -5.73 -22.02
CA LYS A 112 -2.78 -5.39 -22.90
C LYS A 112 -3.20 -3.93 -22.82
N ALA A 113 -2.98 -3.26 -21.69
CA ALA A 113 -3.34 -1.85 -21.51
C ALA A 113 -2.32 -0.87 -22.13
N GLN A 114 -1.13 -1.34 -22.51
CA GLN A 114 -0.11 -0.52 -23.20
C GLN A 114 -0.16 -0.64 -24.73
N GLU A 115 -1.02 -1.51 -25.28
CA GLU A 115 -1.22 -1.73 -26.73
C GLU A 115 -2.53 -1.13 -27.28
N ALA A 116 -3.26 -0.34 -26.49
CA ALA A 116 -4.52 0.31 -26.90
C ALA A 116 -4.42 1.84 -26.94
#